data_AF-A0A2K2CR49-F1
#
_entry.id   AF-A0A2K2CR49-F1
#
_cell.length_a   1.000
_cell.length_b   1.000
_cell.length_c   1.000
_cell.angle_alpha   90.00
_cell.angle_beta   90.00
_cell.angle_gamma   90.00
#
_symmetry.space_group_name_H-M   'P 1'
#
loop_
_entity.id
_entity.type
_entity.pdbx_description
1 polymer ?
#
loop_
_entity_poly.entity_id
_entity_poly.type
_entity_poly.pdbx_seq_one_letter_code
_entity_poly.pdbx_strand_id
1 'polypeptide(L)'
;MEVMRRRRSPCSGRRRRSTTTAVAVGRRVRELRRLVPGAAAMPADRLLVRTADYIAQLRARVELLKALSELCVPREGHGHGAADGHAP
;
A
#
# COMPACT_ATOMS: atom_id res chain seq x y z
N MET A 1 15.23 61.77 5.25
CA MET A 1 14.74 60.49 5.83
C MET A 1 14.74 59.44 4.72
N GLU A 2 15.85 58.72 4.53
CA GLU A 2 15.96 57.69 3.49
C GLU A 2 15.45 56.33 4.00
N VAL A 3 14.41 55.82 3.34
CA VAL A 3 13.76 54.56 3.69
C VAL A 3 14.55 53.42 3.05
N MET A 4 15.47 52.85 3.83
CA MET A 4 16.30 51.72 3.45
C MET A 4 15.42 50.49 3.15
N ARG A 5 15.13 50.25 1.86
CA ARG A 5 14.39 49.07 1.39
C ARG A 5 15.24 47.82 1.61
N ARG A 6 15.02 47.14 2.75
CA ARG A 6 15.65 45.85 3.09
C ARG A 6 15.38 44.83 1.97
N ARG A 7 16.42 44.55 1.17
CA ARG A 7 16.45 43.47 0.20
C ARG A 7 16.28 42.14 0.95
N ARG A 8 15.10 41.53 0.86
CA ARG A 8 14.86 40.17 1.38
C ARG A 8 15.70 39.19 0.57
N SER A 9 16.72 38.62 1.20
CA SER A 9 17.61 37.64 0.58
C SER A 9 16.84 36.35 0.20
N PRO A 10 16.97 35.83 -1.03
CA PRO A 10 16.21 34.68 -1.53
C PRO A 10 16.69 33.32 -1.01
N CYS A 11 17.74 33.28 -0.20
CA CYS A 11 18.34 32.04 0.32
C CYS A 11 17.56 31.36 1.45
N SER A 12 16.48 31.96 1.96
CA SER A 12 15.64 31.35 3.02
C SER A 12 14.65 30.28 2.52
N GLY A 13 14.31 30.28 1.23
CA GLY A 13 13.30 29.37 0.65
C GLY A 13 13.76 27.92 0.42
N ARG A 14 15.08 27.68 0.36
CA ARG A 14 15.65 26.34 0.14
C ARG A 14 15.77 25.55 1.45
N ARG A 15 16.15 26.22 2.54
CA ARG A 15 16.24 25.62 3.88
C ARG A 15 14.87 25.18 4.42
N ARG A 16 13.82 25.98 4.16
CA ARG A 16 12.44 25.68 4.57
C ARG A 16 11.82 24.48 3.86
N ARG A 17 12.18 24.25 2.58
CA ARG A 17 11.74 23.08 1.80
C ARG A 17 12.40 21.77 2.23
N SER A 18 13.66 21.84 2.66
CA SER A 18 14.39 20.66 3.14
C SER A 18 13.84 20.14 4.46
N THR A 19 13.37 21.02 5.36
CA THR A 19 12.76 20.61 6.62
C THR A 19 11.36 20.04 6.43
N THR A 20 10.54 20.61 5.53
CA THR A 20 9.20 20.08 5.27
C THR A 20 9.22 18.69 4.64
N THR A 21 10.15 18.44 3.72
CA THR A 21 10.34 17.11 3.10
C THR A 21 10.82 16.08 4.10
N ALA A 22 11.80 16.40 4.95
CA ALA A 22 12.26 15.50 6.01
C ALA A 22 11.14 15.14 7.01
N VAL A 23 10.31 16.10 7.40
CA VAL A 23 9.15 15.86 8.28
C VAL A 23 8.11 14.96 7.59
N ALA A 24 7.85 15.16 6.30
CA ALA A 24 6.94 14.33 5.53
C ALA A 24 7.44 12.88 5.40
N VAL A 25 8.74 12.69 5.10
CA VAL A 25 9.37 11.36 5.06
C VAL A 25 9.30 10.69 6.43
N GLY A 26 9.58 11.41 7.51
CA GLY A 26 9.46 10.87 8.87
C GLY A 26 8.04 10.42 9.22
N ARG A 27 7.00 11.12 8.74
CA ARG A 27 5.60 10.68 8.90
C ARG A 27 5.34 9.37 8.15
N ARG A 28 5.76 9.28 6.89
CA ARG A 28 5.59 8.06 6.07
C ARG A 28 6.33 6.87 6.65
N VAL A 29 7.54 7.05 7.17
CA VAL A 29 8.30 5.98 7.84
C VAL A 29 7.59 5.49 9.09
N ARG A 30 7.02 6.40 9.91
CA ARG A 30 6.22 6.00 11.08
C ARG A 30 4.97 5.23 10.71
N GLU A 31 4.29 5.64 9.65
CA GLU A 31 3.12 4.96 9.13
C GLU A 31 3.47 3.55 8.62
N LEU A 32 4.56 3.44 7.86
CA LEU A 32 5.04 2.16 7.35
C LEU A 32 5.37 1.17 8.48
N ARG A 33 5.96 1.64 9.58
CA ARG A 33 6.23 0.82 10.78
C ARG A 33 4.97 0.27 11.45
N ARG A 34 3.82 0.92 11.29
CA ARG A 34 2.53 0.44 11.83
C ARG A 34 1.90 -0.62 10.94
N LEU A 35 2.15 -0.57 9.63
CA LEU A 35 1.57 -1.50 8.66
C LEU A 35 2.36 -2.81 8.54
N VAL A 36 3.68 -2.76 8.73
CA VAL A 36 4.55 -3.92 8.51
C VAL A 36 4.71 -4.70 9.83
N PRO A 37 4.34 -5.99 9.88
CA PRO A 37 4.46 -6.81 11.07
C PRO A 37 5.92 -6.90 11.57
N GLY A 38 6.11 -6.68 12.87
CA GLY A 38 7.42 -6.73 13.54
C GLY A 38 8.31 -5.51 13.28
N ALA A 39 7.80 -4.44 12.67
CA ALA A 39 8.62 -3.32 12.21
C ALA A 39 8.68 -2.10 13.14
N ALA A 40 7.97 -2.12 14.28
CA ALA A 40 7.79 -0.96 15.16
C ALA A 40 9.10 -0.28 15.59
N ALA A 41 10.16 -1.06 15.87
CA ALA A 41 11.46 -0.57 16.33
C ALA A 41 12.58 -0.66 15.26
N MET A 42 12.24 -1.03 14.02
CA MET A 42 13.24 -1.33 13.00
C MET A 42 13.86 -0.05 12.39
N PRO A 43 15.19 0.00 12.16
CA PRO A 43 15.82 1.11 11.46
C PRO A 43 15.33 1.18 10.00
N ALA A 44 15.42 2.38 9.40
CA ALA A 44 14.72 2.69 8.13
C ALA A 44 15.25 1.90 6.92
N ASP A 45 16.54 1.61 6.90
CA ASP A 45 17.22 0.75 5.92
C ASP A 45 16.61 -0.67 5.90
N ARG A 46 16.48 -1.29 7.09
CA ARG A 46 15.91 -2.63 7.22
C ARG A 46 14.40 -2.63 7.03
N LEU A 47 13.71 -1.54 7.40
CA LEU A 47 12.26 -1.39 7.24
C LEU A 47 11.84 -1.58 5.79
N LEU A 48 12.57 -0.98 4.84
CA LEU A 48 12.23 -1.07 3.42
C LEU A 48 12.40 -2.48 2.87
N VAL A 49 13.46 -3.18 3.26
CA VAL A 49 13.68 -4.59 2.87
C VAL A 49 12.55 -5.46 3.42
N ARG A 50 12.25 -5.35 4.72
CA ARG A 50 11.15 -6.09 5.34
C ARG A 50 9.79 -5.78 4.71
N THR A 51 9.59 -4.52 4.28
CA THR A 51 8.38 -4.12 3.56
C THR A 51 8.28 -4.85 2.22
N ALA A 52 9.37 -4.95 1.47
CA ALA A 52 9.39 -5.66 0.19
C ALA A 52 9.02 -7.14 0.39
N ASP A 53 9.61 -7.80 1.39
CA ASP A 53 9.30 -9.18 1.75
C ASP A 53 7.81 -9.34 2.09
N TYR A 54 7.27 -8.42 2.90
CA TYR A 54 5.88 -8.47 3.32
C TYR A 54 4.90 -8.26 2.15
N ILE A 55 5.22 -7.36 1.21
CA ILE A 55 4.44 -7.19 -0.03
C ILE A 55 4.45 -8.48 -0.85
N ALA A 56 5.61 -9.13 -1.00
CA ALA A 56 5.72 -10.39 -1.73
C ALA A 56 4.87 -11.50 -1.08
N GLN A 57 4.91 -11.61 0.25
CA GLN A 57 4.09 -12.57 1.00
C GLN A 57 2.58 -12.31 0.83
N LEU A 58 2.16 -11.04 0.93
CA LEU A 58 0.75 -10.68 0.74
C LEU A 58 0.27 -11.02 -0.68
N ARG A 59 1.09 -10.71 -1.70
CA ARG A 59 0.76 -11.07 -3.09
C ARG A 59 0.61 -12.57 -3.26
N ALA A 60 1.55 -13.36 -2.77
CA ALA A 60 1.47 -14.82 -2.82
C ALA A 60 0.21 -15.36 -2.13
N ARG A 61 -0.14 -14.81 -0.95
CA ARG A 61 -1.35 -15.20 -0.22
C ARG A 61 -2.63 -14.86 -1.00
N VAL A 62 -2.68 -13.69 -1.64
CA VAL A 62 -3.83 -13.29 -2.47
C VAL A 62 -3.97 -14.21 -3.68
N GLU A 63 -2.88 -14.54 -4.38
CA GLU A 63 -2.93 -15.46 -5.52
C GLU A 63 -3.37 -16.87 -5.12
N LEU A 64 -2.88 -17.37 -3.98
CA LEU A 64 -3.36 -18.65 -3.42
C LEU A 64 -4.87 -18.60 -3.13
N LEU A 65 -5.35 -17.55 -2.47
CA LEU A 65 -6.77 -17.42 -2.13
C LEU A 65 -7.65 -17.31 -3.39
N LYS A 66 -7.18 -16.63 -4.44
CA LYS A 66 -7.89 -16.60 -5.73
C LYS A 66 -8.01 -17.99 -6.34
N ALA A 67 -6.90 -18.73 -6.42
CA ALA A 67 -6.89 -20.09 -6.94
C ALA A 67 -7.83 -21.01 -6.15
N LEU A 68 -7.85 -20.89 -4.81
CA LEU A 68 -8.79 -21.63 -3.97
C LEU A 68 -10.24 -21.20 -4.20
N SER A 69 -10.50 -19.90 -4.39
CA SER A 69 -11.86 -19.40 -4.65
C SER A 69 -12.44 -19.96 -5.94
N GLU A 70 -11.63 -20.15 -6.99
CA GLU A 70 -12.06 -20.77 -8.24
C GLU A 70 -12.51 -22.22 -8.05
N LEU A 71 -11.93 -22.93 -7.08
CA LEU A 71 -12.34 -24.29 -6.72
C LEU A 71 -13.61 -24.31 -5.86
N CYS A 72 -13.87 -23.24 -5.11
CA CYS A 72 -15.01 -23.13 -4.21
C CYS A 72 -16.26 -22.54 -4.87
N VAL A 73 -16.15 -21.89 -6.03
CA VAL A 73 -17.33 -21.50 -6.81
C VAL A 73 -18.00 -22.79 -7.29
N PRO A 74 -19.23 -23.09 -6.84
CA PRO A 74 -19.98 -24.22 -7.39
C PRO A 74 -20.06 -23.99 -8.88
N ARG A 75 -19.49 -24.90 -9.67
CA ARG A 75 -19.70 -24.92 -11.10
C ARG A 75 -21.17 -25.29 -11.26
N GLU A 76 -22.05 -24.28 -11.24
CA GLU A 76 -23.48 -24.44 -11.38
C GLU A 76 -23.69 -25.31 -12.61
N GLY A 77 -24.07 -26.56 -12.32
CA GLY A 77 -24.34 -27.55 -13.32
C GLY A 77 -25.37 -26.96 -14.26
N HIS A 78 -24.94 -26.76 -15.49
CA HIS A 78 -25.81 -26.58 -16.64
C HIS A 78 -27.07 -27.42 -16.49
N GLY A 79 -28.21 -26.77 -16.70
CA GLY A 79 -29.52 -27.36 -16.55
C GLY A 79 -29.62 -28.72 -17.22
N HIS A 80 -30.04 -29.71 -16.43
CA HIS A 80 -30.65 -30.91 -16.97
C HIS A 80 -32.17 -30.72 -16.88
N GLY A 81 -32.68 -29.88 -17.79
CA GLY A 81 -34.11 -29.85 -18.11
C GLY A 81 -34.45 -31.08 -18.95
N ALA A 82 -34.46 -32.27 -18.33
CA ALA A 82 -35.11 -33.44 -18.90
C ALA A 82 -36.60 -33.35 -18.54
N ALA A 83 -37.32 -32.53 -19.30
CA ALA A 83 -38.77 -32.59 -19.38
C ALA A 83 -39.13 -33.82 -20.22
N ASP A 84 -38.98 -35.01 -19.66
CA ASP A 84 -39.53 -36.22 -20.25
C ASP A 84 -41.01 -36.31 -19.85
N GLY A 85 -41.84 -35.64 -20.67
CA GLY A 85 -43.27 -35.87 -20.68
C GLY A 85 -43.55 -37.26 -21.24
N HIS A 86 -44.00 -38.17 -20.38
CA HIS A 86 -44.68 -39.39 -20.83
C HIS A 86 -45.74 -39.82 -19.80
N ALA A 87 -47.02 -39.71 -20.17
CA ALA A 87 -48.10 -40.46 -19.56
C ALA A 87 -49.10 -40.85 -20.68
N PRO A 88 -49.42 -42.15 -20.86
CA PRO A 88 -50.59 -42.58 -21.63
C PRO A 88 -51.90 -42.46 -20.84
#